data_AF-A0A914X3D9-F1
#
_entry.id   AF-A0A914X3D9-F1
#
_cell.length_a   1.000
_cell.length_b   1.000
_cell.length_c   1.000
_cell.angle_alpha   90.00
_cell.angle_beta   90.00
_cell.angle_gamma   90.00
#
_symmetry.space_group_name_H-M   'P 1'
#
loop_
_entity.id
_entity.type
_entity.pdbx_description
1 polymer ?
#
loop_
_entity_poly.entity_id
_entity_poly.type
_entity_poly.pdbx_seq_one_letter_code
_entity_poly.pdbx_strand_id
1 'polypeptide(L)' 'MSPGHVRHSEMRDRHLAAKIVKNSHFSQTYKLGYKILLLCEAEGTPMPMVVWYKDGAELVKYKNVH' A
#
# COMPACT_ATOMS: atom_id res chain seq x y z
N MET A 1 35.56 -36.08 -11.81
CA MET A 1 35.12 -34.66 -11.76
C MET A 1 33.66 -34.65 -12.15
N SER A 2 32.76 -34.66 -11.17
CA SER A 2 31.31 -34.73 -11.42
C SER A 2 30.78 -33.31 -11.56
N PRO A 3 29.96 -32.99 -12.59
CA PRO A 3 29.37 -31.66 -12.71
C PRO A 3 28.44 -31.44 -11.52
N GLY A 4 28.73 -30.40 -10.72
CA GLY A 4 27.88 -29.98 -9.64
C GLY A 4 26.51 -29.61 -10.19
N HIS A 5 25.49 -30.38 -9.82
CA HIS A 5 24.11 -29.94 -9.97
C HIS A 5 23.93 -28.74 -9.04
N VAL A 6 24.07 -27.55 -9.62
CA VAL A 6 23.59 -26.31 -9.01
C VAL A 6 22.10 -26.54 -8.81
N ARG A 7 21.67 -26.85 -7.58
CA ARG A 7 20.27 -26.74 -7.20
C ARG A 7 20.00 -25.24 -7.27
N HIS A 8 19.65 -24.76 -8.47
CA HIS A 8 19.11 -23.44 -8.66
C HIS A 8 17.99 -23.35 -7.64
N SER A 9 18.25 -22.63 -6.56
CA SER A 9 17.26 -22.26 -5.58
C SER A 9 16.16 -21.63 -6.40
N GLU A 10 15.08 -22.36 -6.62
CA GLU A 10 13.85 -21.81 -7.14
C GLU A 10 13.29 -20.95 -6.01
N MET A 11 13.92 -19.80 -5.78
CA MET A 11 13.29 -18.65 -5.19
C MET A 11 12.24 -18.27 -6.22
N ARG A 12 11.10 -18.97 -6.18
CA ARG A 12 9.84 -18.44 -6.69
C ARG A 12 9.70 -17.11 -5.98
N ASP A 13 10.09 -16.04 -6.66
CA ASP A 13 9.70 -14.69 -6.33
C ASP A 13 8.17 -14.72 -6.41
N ARG A 14 7.55 -15.03 -5.27
CA ARG A 14 6.11 -15.15 -5.13
C ARG A 14 5.62 -13.73 -5.24
N HIS A 15 5.45 -13.25 -6.47
CA HIS A 15 4.84 -11.98 -6.73
C HIS A 15 3.43 -12.02 -6.13
N LEU A 16 3.26 -11.36 -4.99
CA LEU A 16 2.00 -11.29 -4.28
C LEU A 16 1.27 -10.05 -4.74
N ALA A 17 0.03 -10.23 -5.18
CA ALA A 17 -0.85 -9.13 -5.51
C ALA A 17 -1.03 -8.20 -4.30
N ALA A 18 -1.22 -6.91 -4.59
CA ALA A 18 -1.47 -5.92 -3.56
C ALA A 18 -2.74 -6.26 -2.77
N LYS A 19 -2.63 -6.29 -1.45
CA LYS A 19 -3.75 -6.54 -0.55
C LYS A 19 -3.74 -5.50 0.56
N ILE A 20 -4.88 -4.84 0.77
CA ILE A 20 -5.08 -4.00 1.96
C ILE A 20 -5.29 -4.92 3.16
N VAL A 21 -4.42 -4.80 4.16
CA VAL A 21 -4.45 -5.63 5.37
C VAL A 21 -5.00 -4.88 6.57
N LYS A 22 -4.87 -3.55 6.61
CA LYS A 22 -5.53 -2.68 7.61
C LYS A 22 -5.95 -1.35 6.96
N ASN A 23 -7.10 -0.82 7.37
CA ASN A 23 -7.55 0.50 6.93
C ASN A 23 -8.41 1.20 8.00
N SER A 24 -8.59 2.51 7.83
CA SER A 24 -9.61 3.25 8.58
C SER A 24 -11.02 2.79 8.16
N HIS A 25 -11.92 2.63 9.13
CA HIS A 25 -13.34 2.36 8.86
C HIS A 25 -13.97 3.47 7.99
N PHE A 26 -14.94 3.07 7.14
CA PHE A 26 -15.55 3.91 6.11
C PHE A 26 -16.38 5.10 6.63
N SER A 27 -16.80 5.10 7.90
CA SER A 27 -17.57 6.20 8.49
C SER A 27 -17.02 6.60 9.85
N GLN A 28 -16.47 7.81 9.92
CA GLN A 28 -16.02 8.46 11.15
C GLN A 28 -16.36 9.96 11.08
N THR A 29 -16.92 10.49 12.16
CA THR A 29 -17.22 11.91 12.30
C THR A 29 -16.09 12.59 13.06
N TYR A 30 -15.61 13.73 12.54
CA TYR A 30 -14.57 14.53 13.17
C TYR A 30 -15.02 15.97 13.37
N LYS A 31 -14.43 16.63 14.37
CA LYS A 31 -14.65 18.05 14.61
C LYS A 31 -13.94 18.90 13.55
N LEU A 32 -14.59 19.98 13.12
CA LEU A 32 -14.00 20.93 12.20
C LEU A 32 -12.69 21.51 12.77
N GLY A 33 -11.68 21.66 11.90
CA GLY A 33 -10.36 22.18 12.26
C GLY A 33 -9.40 21.17 12.89
N TYR A 34 -9.85 19.93 13.14
CA TYR A 34 -8.99 18.89 13.67
C TYR A 34 -8.20 18.21 12.56
N LYS A 35 -6.95 17.84 12.87
CA LYS A 35 -6.16 16.95 12.01
C LYS A 35 -6.71 15.53 12.14
N ILE A 36 -6.86 14.87 11.00
CA ILE A 36 -7.32 13.49 10.91
C ILE A 36 -6.22 12.60 10.34
N LEU A 37 -6.25 11.32 10.70
CA LEU A 37 -5.37 10.29 10.16
C LEU A 37 -6.21 9.23 9.45
N LEU A 38 -5.99 9.06 8.15
CA LEU A 38 -6.55 7.97 7.36
C LEU A 38 -5.49 6.88 7.22
N LEU A 39 -5.76 5.71 7.79
CA LEU A 39 -4.88 4.55 7.79
C LEU A 39 -5.13 3.70 6.53
N CYS A 40 -4.06 3.31 5.87
CA CYS A 40 -4.05 2.26 4.86
C CYS A 40 -2.71 1.52 4.94
N GLU A 41 -2.77 0.22 5.22
CA GLU A 41 -1.63 -0.68 5.23
C GLU A 41 -1.88 -1.74 4.15
N ALA A 42 -0.94 -1.84 3.21
CA ALA A 42 -1.01 -2.76 2.08
C ALA A 42 0.26 -3.60 1.98
N GLU A 43 0.08 -4.88 1.68
CA GLU A 43 1.14 -5.85 1.47
C GLU A 43 1.14 -6.32 0.02
N GLY A 44 2.31 -6.69 -0.49
CA GLY A 44 2.50 -7.16 -1.86
C GLY A 44 3.97 -7.34 -2.19
N THR A 45 4.26 -8.05 -3.26
CA THR A 45 5.63 -8.21 -3.78
C THR A 45 5.59 -8.02 -5.29
N PRO A 46 6.12 -6.90 -5.83
CA PRO A 46 6.81 -5.80 -5.13
C PRO A 46 5.90 -4.98 -4.20
N MET A 47 6.51 -4.15 -3.34
CA MET A 47 5.79 -3.27 -2.40
C MET A 47 4.75 -2.40 -3.14
N PRO A 48 3.48 -2.39 -2.72
CA PRO A 48 2.45 -1.63 -3.41
C PRO A 48 2.61 -0.11 -3.23
N MET A 49 2.25 0.64 -4.28
CA MET A 49 2.07 2.08 -4.24
C MET A 49 0.66 2.42 -3.72
N VAL A 50 0.56 3.33 -2.76
CA VAL A 50 -0.73 3.79 -2.21
C VAL A 50 -1.04 5.20 -2.73
N VAL A 51 -2.19 5.35 -3.38
CA VAL A 51 -2.74 6.62 -3.87
C VAL A 51 -4.08 6.87 -3.17
N TRP A 52 -4.30 8.09 -2.70
CA TRP A 52 -5.52 8.47 -2.00
C TRP A 52 -6.44 9.30 -2.89
N TYR A 53 -7.75 9.08 -2.80
CA TYR A 53 -8.77 9.83 -3.53
C TYR A 53 -9.80 10.42 -2.56
N LYS A 54 -10.25 11.64 -2.85
CA LYS A 54 -11.37 12.30 -2.17
C LYS A 54 -12.27 12.90 -3.24
N ASP A 55 -13.56 12.57 -3.18
CA ASP A 55 -14.59 13.10 -4.09
C ASP A 55 -14.24 12.95 -5.59
N GLY A 56 -13.57 11.85 -5.94
CA GLY A 56 -13.14 11.56 -7.31
C GLY A 56 -11.81 12.22 -7.73
N ALA A 57 -11.20 13.04 -6.88
CA ALA A 57 -9.90 13.67 -7.16
C ALA A 57 -8.77 13.01 -6.36
N GLU A 58 -7.62 12.83 -6.99
CA GLU A 58 -6.40 12.34 -6.33
C GLU A 58 -5.88 13.37 -5.31
N LEU A 59 -5.61 12.91 -4.08
CA LEU A 59 -4.96 13.71 -3.04
C LEU A 59 -3.45 13.71 -3.27
N VAL A 60 -2.97 14.75 -3.94
CA VAL A 60 -1.53 15.00 -4.06
C VAL A 60 -0.98 15.59 -2.76
N LYS A 61 0.17 15.08 -2.30
CA LYS A 61 0.90 15.73 -1.20
C LYS A 61 1.22 17.17 -1.63
N TYR A 62 0.94 18.15 -0.77
CA TYR A 62 1.26 19.58 -0.91
C TYR A 62 0.29 20.50 -1.67
N LYS A 63 -1.03 20.39 -1.47
CA LYS A 63 -1.93 21.53 -1.74
C LYS A 63 -2.97 21.68 -0.63
N ASN A 64 -2.59 22.34 0.46
CA ASN A 64 -3.56 23.00 1.33
C ASN A 64 -4.02 24.27 0.61
N VAL A 65 -4.92 24.13 -0.37
CA VAL A 65 -5.69 25.27 -0.87
C VAL A 65 -6.89 25.38 0.05
N HIS A 66 -6.71 26.12 1.14
CA HIS A 66 -7.82 26.69 1.88
C HIS A 66 -8.48 27.80 1.05
#